data_AF-A0A2V7YLR3-F1
#
_entry.id   AF-A0A2V7YLR3-F1
#
_cell.length_a   1.000
_cell.length_b   1.000
_cell.length_c   1.000
_cell.angle_alpha   90.00
_cell.angle_beta   90.00
_cell.angle_gamma   90.00
#
_symmetry.space_group_name_H-M   'P 1'
#
loop_
_entity.id
_entity.type
_entity.pdbx_description
1 polymer ?
#
loop_
_entity_poly.entity_id
_entity_poly.type
_entity_poly.pdbx_seq_one_letter_code
_entity_poly.pdbx_strand_id
1 'polypeptide(L)'
;MDPDHLPQADPRVQGRRLSPGRLVRPLRARPDAPLPQSGQPPEAHHRPVDPHPERAHGLRRRAPALVGLLAQGDRQPRDGRRARPLLRDGPLRTSPPQGGESRDERTVDYSAEVSPDPRWSLQRTFPELSAHDAKALTYTTPPLTAAVEVTGYPVVHLWVSSSAPDADVFVYLEEVDAKGSSRYVTEGMLRASDRATADPGYDTAGLPYHRGTKADRADLTPGQPVELVFDLYPTSTLFAAGHRIRVTVTGADKANAVTPERNPPPKLTVYREAGRASYIELPVIPGG
;
A
#
# COMPACT_ATOMS: atom_id res chain seq x y z
N MET A 1 44.73 22.80 -24.44
CA MET A 1 45.66 22.54 -25.56
C MET A 1 46.86 21.88 -24.93
N ASP A 2 47.18 20.61 -25.10
CA ASP A 2 46.94 19.69 -26.22
C ASP A 2 46.47 18.31 -25.66
N PRO A 3 45.55 17.60 -26.33
CA PRO A 3 44.98 16.33 -25.90
C PRO A 3 45.73 15.14 -26.54
N ASP A 4 45.89 14.03 -25.81
CA ASP A 4 45.95 12.64 -26.33
C ASP A 4 46.69 11.73 -25.35
N HIS A 5 45.93 11.04 -24.48
CA HIS A 5 46.32 9.72 -23.98
C HIS A 5 45.11 8.98 -23.40
N LEU A 6 44.46 8.17 -24.23
CA LEU A 6 43.59 7.07 -23.82
C LEU A 6 44.42 5.77 -23.79
N PRO A 7 44.28 4.90 -22.78
CA PRO A 7 44.96 3.61 -22.77
C PRO A 7 44.28 2.61 -23.72
N GLN A 8 45.10 1.95 -24.54
CA GLN A 8 44.69 0.93 -25.51
C GLN A 8 44.37 -0.43 -24.85
N ALA A 9 43.38 -1.13 -25.42
CA ALA A 9 42.95 -2.47 -25.04
C ALA A 9 43.72 -3.57 -25.80
N ASP A 10 43.99 -4.67 -25.11
CA ASP A 10 44.71 -5.88 -25.54
C ASP A 10 43.98 -6.68 -26.65
N PRO A 11 44.64 -7.08 -27.76
CA PRO A 11 44.00 -7.72 -28.90
C PRO A 11 44.22 -9.24 -28.93
N ARG A 12 43.39 -10.05 -28.27
CA ARG A 12 43.26 -11.50 -28.55
C ARG A 12 41.84 -12.02 -28.33
N VAL A 13 41.11 -12.19 -29.44
CA VAL A 13 40.39 -13.42 -29.85
C VAL A 13 39.37 -13.00 -30.92
N GLN A 14 39.75 -13.31 -32.16
CA GLN A 14 38.94 -13.19 -33.36
C GLN A 14 37.84 -14.26 -33.40
N GLY A 15 36.70 -13.89 -33.99
CA GLY A 15 36.01 -14.78 -34.91
C GLY A 15 34.59 -15.21 -34.52
N ARG A 16 33.60 -14.45 -34.97
CA ARG A 16 32.42 -15.01 -35.66
C ARG A 16 31.81 -13.95 -36.58
N ARG A 17 31.97 -14.18 -37.90
CA ARG A 17 31.33 -13.42 -38.98
C ARG A 17 29.81 -13.60 -38.88
N LEU A 18 29.07 -12.49 -38.90
CA LEU A 18 27.63 -12.49 -39.18
C LEU A 18 27.44 -12.41 -40.71
N SER A 19 26.72 -13.38 -41.25
CA SER A 19 26.33 -13.45 -42.67
C SER A 19 25.23 -12.42 -42.99
N PRO A 20 25.26 -11.76 -44.16
CA PRO A 20 24.16 -10.90 -44.61
C PRO A 20 23.11 -11.70 -45.39
N GLY A 21 21.83 -11.41 -45.15
CA GLY A 21 20.78 -11.62 -46.15
C GLY A 21 19.70 -12.64 -45.81
N ARG A 22 18.53 -12.15 -45.38
CA ARG A 22 17.25 -12.62 -45.93
C ARG A 22 16.24 -11.48 -45.90
N LEU A 23 16.01 -10.86 -47.05
CA LEU A 23 14.90 -9.94 -47.28
C LEU A 23 13.57 -10.64 -46.97
N VAL A 24 12.77 -10.03 -46.10
CA VAL A 24 11.36 -10.36 -45.95
C VAL A 24 10.63 -9.87 -47.19
N ARG A 25 10.02 -10.79 -47.95
CA ARG A 25 9.15 -10.45 -49.09
C ARG A 25 7.91 -9.71 -48.59
N PRO A 26 7.48 -8.60 -49.22
CA PRO A 26 6.18 -8.01 -48.94
C PRO A 26 5.07 -8.97 -49.43
N LEU A 27 4.10 -9.23 -48.57
CA LEU A 27 2.92 -10.03 -48.89
C LEU A 27 2.09 -9.23 -49.91
N ARG A 28 1.94 -9.77 -51.13
CA ARG A 28 1.02 -9.21 -52.14
C ARG A 28 -0.42 -9.32 -51.64
N ALA A 29 -1.13 -8.20 -51.66
CA ALA A 29 -2.58 -8.16 -51.51
C ALA A 29 -3.25 -9.03 -52.59
N ARG A 30 -4.17 -9.92 -52.18
CA ARG A 30 -5.08 -10.60 -53.08
C ARG A 30 -6.36 -9.76 -53.25
N PRO A 31 -6.97 -9.73 -54.44
CA PRO A 31 -8.20 -8.99 -54.68
C PRO A 31 -9.42 -9.75 -54.16
N ASP A 32 -10.34 -8.98 -53.56
CA ASP A 32 -11.78 -9.17 -53.39
C ASP A 32 -12.32 -10.57 -53.15
N ALA A 33 -12.55 -10.88 -51.87
CA ALA A 33 -13.53 -11.87 -51.43
C ALA A 33 -14.69 -11.13 -50.73
N PRO A 34 -15.97 -11.42 -51.05
CA PRO A 34 -17.10 -10.71 -50.49
C PRO A 34 -17.29 -11.02 -49.00
N LEU A 35 -17.57 -9.96 -48.22
CA LEU A 35 -17.86 -10.03 -46.79
C LEU A 35 -19.18 -10.80 -46.54
N PRO A 36 -19.24 -11.70 -45.54
CA PRO A 36 -20.50 -12.30 -45.13
C PRO A 36 -21.40 -11.24 -44.46
N GLN A 37 -22.65 -11.19 -44.89
CA GLN A 37 -23.67 -10.28 -44.36
C GLN A 37 -23.90 -10.54 -42.86
N SER A 38 -23.91 -9.47 -42.08
CA SER A 38 -24.27 -9.47 -40.67
C SER A 38 -25.73 -9.86 -40.49
N GLY A 39 -26.00 -11.06 -39.98
CA GLY A 39 -27.30 -11.40 -39.41
C GLY A 39 -27.48 -10.66 -38.08
N GLN A 40 -28.61 -9.97 -37.90
CA GLN A 40 -29.00 -9.38 -36.62
C GLN A 40 -29.14 -10.48 -35.55
N PRO A 41 -28.61 -10.29 -34.33
CA PRO A 41 -28.98 -11.13 -33.19
C PRO A 41 -30.44 -10.85 -32.80
N PRO A 42 -31.19 -11.85 -32.30
CA PRO A 42 -32.57 -11.63 -31.88
C PRO A 42 -32.64 -10.68 -30.68
N GLU A 43 -33.53 -9.70 -30.73
CA GLU A 43 -33.84 -8.81 -29.61
C GLU A 43 -34.43 -9.63 -28.44
N ALA A 44 -33.64 -9.76 -27.36
CA ALA A 44 -34.16 -10.25 -26.10
C ALA A 44 -34.93 -9.11 -25.41
N HIS A 45 -36.25 -9.11 -25.52
CA HIS A 45 -37.11 -8.27 -24.70
C HIS A 45 -37.01 -8.68 -23.23
N HIS A 46 -36.18 -7.97 -22.46
CA HIS A 46 -36.26 -8.03 -20.99
C HIS A 46 -37.56 -7.35 -20.55
N ARG A 47 -38.57 -8.15 -20.21
CA ARG A 47 -39.72 -7.69 -19.43
C ARG A 47 -39.30 -7.52 -17.96
N PRO A 48 -39.66 -6.42 -17.29
CA PRO A 48 -39.53 -6.31 -15.85
C PRO A 48 -40.36 -7.39 -15.16
N VAL A 49 -39.80 -8.01 -14.12
CA VAL A 49 -40.54 -8.95 -13.27
C VAL A 49 -41.35 -8.12 -12.27
N ASP A 50 -42.68 -8.19 -12.36
CA ASP A 50 -43.58 -7.61 -11.36
C ASP A 50 -43.46 -8.36 -10.02
N PRO A 51 -43.51 -7.66 -8.87
CA PRO A 51 -43.48 -8.30 -7.56
C PRO A 51 -44.83 -8.94 -7.24
N HIS A 52 -44.85 -10.26 -6.99
CA HIS A 52 -46.05 -10.98 -6.55
C HIS A 52 -46.25 -10.91 -5.02
N PRO A 53 -47.51 -10.95 -4.53
CA PRO A 53 -47.88 -10.53 -3.18
C PRO A 53 -47.76 -11.65 -2.14
N GLU A 54 -47.62 -11.23 -0.88
CA GLU A 54 -47.57 -12.07 0.31
C GLU A 54 -48.78 -12.99 0.47
N ARG A 55 -48.52 -14.26 0.79
CA ARG A 55 -49.41 -15.11 1.58
C ARG A 55 -48.62 -15.96 2.57
N ALA A 56 -48.86 -15.71 3.85
CA ALA A 56 -48.38 -16.51 4.97
C ALA A 56 -49.07 -17.87 5.01
N HIS A 57 -48.33 -18.96 5.24
CA HIS A 57 -48.79 -20.18 5.94
C HIS A 57 -47.56 -20.88 6.57
N GLY A 58 -47.68 -21.18 7.86
CA GLY A 58 -46.58 -21.68 8.69
C GLY A 58 -46.27 -23.16 8.49
N LEU A 59 -44.97 -23.49 8.56
CA LEU A 59 -44.45 -24.83 8.81
C LEU A 59 -43.11 -24.69 9.55
N ARG A 60 -43.04 -25.21 10.78
CA ARG A 60 -41.83 -25.29 11.60
C ARG A 60 -40.87 -26.34 11.01
N ARG A 61 -39.63 -25.96 10.68
CA ARG A 61 -38.41 -26.83 10.76
C ARG A 61 -37.17 -25.98 11.04
N ARG A 62 -36.19 -26.62 11.69
CA ARG A 62 -35.00 -26.07 12.36
C ARG A 62 -33.95 -25.49 11.39
N ALA A 63 -33.14 -24.55 11.91
CA ALA A 63 -32.09 -23.76 11.25
C ALA A 63 -30.90 -24.60 10.69
N PRO A 64 -30.06 -24.01 9.82
CA PRO A 64 -28.97 -23.16 10.31
C PRO A 64 -28.91 -21.75 9.69
N ALA A 65 -28.18 -20.89 10.40
CA ALA A 65 -28.00 -19.47 10.23
C ALA A 65 -27.72 -19.01 8.79
N LEU A 66 -28.59 -18.12 8.30
CA LEU A 66 -28.32 -17.18 7.23
C LEU A 66 -28.73 -15.81 7.76
N VAL A 67 -27.78 -15.01 8.23
CA VAL A 67 -28.03 -13.58 8.49
C VAL A 67 -27.49 -12.84 7.27
N GLY A 68 -28.36 -12.69 6.28
CA GLY A 68 -28.27 -11.57 5.35
C GLY A 68 -28.80 -10.33 6.06
N LEU A 69 -28.01 -9.27 6.11
CA LEU A 69 -28.53 -7.93 6.30
C LEU A 69 -28.03 -7.08 5.14
N LEU A 70 -28.93 -6.82 4.20
CA LEU A 70 -28.90 -5.60 3.41
C LEU A 70 -29.31 -4.45 4.35
N ALA A 71 -28.40 -3.52 4.57
CA ALA A 71 -28.71 -2.14 4.93
C ALA A 71 -27.91 -1.31 3.92
N GLN A 72 -28.54 -0.77 2.87
CA GLN A 72 -29.05 0.60 2.85
C GLN A 72 -28.16 1.56 3.64
N GLY A 73 -27.50 2.45 2.89
CA GLY A 73 -26.54 3.39 3.43
C GLY A 73 -27.13 4.28 4.51
N ASP A 74 -26.37 4.44 5.58
CA ASP A 74 -26.26 5.70 6.29
C ASP A 74 -25.05 5.64 7.22
N ARG A 75 -24.08 6.53 6.93
CA ARG A 75 -23.14 7.16 7.88
C ARG A 75 -22.14 6.25 8.60
N GLN A 76 -20.87 6.52 8.30
CA GLN A 76 -19.73 6.28 9.17
C GLN A 76 -20.08 6.64 10.63
N PRO A 77 -19.73 5.82 11.64
CA PRO A 77 -20.01 6.17 13.03
C PRO A 77 -19.26 7.46 13.37
N ARG A 78 -20.01 8.54 13.60
CA ARG A 78 -19.48 9.86 14.00
C ARG A 78 -18.87 9.88 15.41
N ASP A 79 -18.84 8.73 16.10
CA ASP A 79 -18.47 8.62 17.52
C ASP A 79 -17.28 7.68 17.83
N GLY A 80 -16.55 7.22 16.80
CA GLY A 80 -15.29 6.52 17.01
C GLY A 80 -14.23 7.45 17.60
N ARG A 81 -13.68 7.13 18.77
CA ARG A 81 -12.51 7.87 19.30
C ARG A 81 -11.33 7.60 18.36
N ARG A 82 -10.78 8.65 17.75
CA ARG A 82 -9.52 8.56 17.01
C ARG A 82 -8.37 8.36 18.00
N ALA A 83 -7.82 7.15 18.07
CA ALA A 83 -6.56 6.94 18.76
C ALA A 83 -5.43 7.44 17.84
N ARG A 84 -4.51 8.24 18.38
CA ARG A 84 -3.31 8.74 17.67
C ARG A 84 -2.02 8.13 18.23
N PRO A 85 -1.78 6.82 18.07
CA PRO A 85 -0.50 6.25 18.45
C PRO A 85 0.66 6.85 17.66
N LEU A 86 1.66 7.33 18.39
CA LEU A 86 2.91 7.92 17.90
C LEU A 86 4.02 6.88 17.83
N LEU A 87 4.89 7.05 16.84
CA LEU A 87 6.04 6.21 16.56
C LEU A 87 7.23 6.66 17.44
N ARG A 88 7.86 5.75 18.18
CA ARG A 88 9.04 6.00 19.05
C ARG A 88 9.98 4.79 19.03
N ASP A 89 11.27 4.99 19.30
CA ASP A 89 12.19 3.90 19.68
C ASP A 89 11.53 2.94 20.67
N GLY A 90 11.33 1.70 20.25
CA GLY A 90 10.62 0.69 21.03
C GLY A 90 9.10 0.87 20.94
N PRO A 91 8.40 1.36 21.99
CA PRO A 91 6.96 1.27 22.02
C PRO A 91 6.22 2.33 21.19
N LEU A 92 5.26 1.89 20.37
CA LEU A 92 4.15 2.71 19.86
C LEU A 92 3.33 3.20 21.07
N ARG A 93 3.11 4.51 21.23
CA ARG A 93 2.45 5.10 22.41
C ARG A 93 1.34 6.05 22.02
N THR A 94 0.31 6.17 22.85
CA THR A 94 -0.82 7.10 22.63
C THR A 94 -0.54 8.54 23.10
N SER A 95 0.61 8.82 23.70
CA SER A 95 0.98 10.14 24.25
C SER A 95 2.11 10.80 23.44
N PRO A 96 2.04 12.11 23.13
CA PRO A 96 3.08 12.87 22.42
C PRO A 96 4.50 12.65 22.98
N PRO A 97 5.54 12.57 22.13
CA PRO A 97 6.92 12.47 22.58
C PRO A 97 7.30 13.71 23.40
N GLN A 98 7.79 13.48 24.63
CA GLN A 98 8.34 14.51 25.51
C GLN A 98 9.88 14.36 25.51
N GLY A 99 10.59 15.16 24.70
CA GLY A 99 12.06 15.09 24.57
C GLY A 99 12.63 15.77 23.32
N GLY A 100 13.97 15.82 23.22
CA GLY A 100 14.73 16.41 22.10
C GLY A 100 14.69 15.62 20.79
N GLU A 101 15.52 15.99 19.81
CA GLU A 101 15.60 15.39 18.47
C GLU A 101 15.58 13.86 18.54
N SER A 102 14.67 13.23 17.79
CA SER A 102 14.46 11.79 17.84
C SER A 102 14.06 11.32 16.45
N ARG A 103 14.94 10.55 15.80
CA ARG A 103 14.75 10.04 14.44
C ARG A 103 15.36 8.66 14.31
N ASP A 104 14.78 7.83 13.47
CA ASP A 104 15.35 6.55 13.06
C ASP A 104 15.75 6.61 11.61
N GLU A 105 16.83 5.93 11.28
CA GLU A 105 17.34 5.86 9.92
C GLU A 105 17.52 4.40 9.51
N ARG A 106 17.15 4.11 8.27
CA ARG A 106 17.42 2.82 7.66
C ARG A 106 17.77 2.96 6.18
N THR A 107 18.80 2.25 5.75
CA THR A 107 19.11 2.08 4.33
C THR A 107 18.02 1.21 3.69
N VAL A 108 17.46 1.66 2.56
CA VAL A 108 16.41 0.94 1.84
C VAL A 108 16.94 -0.42 1.38
N ASP A 109 16.19 -1.47 1.74
CA ASP A 109 16.43 -2.84 1.30
C ASP A 109 15.43 -3.21 0.21
N TYR A 110 15.88 -3.23 -1.05
CA TYR A 110 15.04 -3.55 -2.21
C TYR A 110 14.54 -5.00 -2.23
N SER A 111 15.00 -5.86 -1.32
CA SER A 111 14.47 -7.22 -1.14
C SER A 111 13.32 -7.29 -0.13
N ALA A 112 12.88 -6.16 0.45
CA ALA A 112 11.69 -6.12 1.28
C ALA A 112 10.45 -6.49 0.47
N GLU A 113 9.70 -7.46 0.96
CA GLU A 113 8.42 -7.92 0.41
C GLU A 113 7.63 -8.56 1.55
N VAL A 114 6.31 -8.34 1.58
CA VAL A 114 5.42 -8.95 2.59
C VAL A 114 4.95 -10.33 2.13
N SER A 115 4.87 -10.54 0.83
CA SER A 115 4.48 -11.79 0.20
C SER A 115 5.21 -11.92 -1.14
N PRO A 116 5.60 -13.14 -1.56
CA PRO A 116 6.10 -13.36 -2.91
C PRO A 116 5.02 -13.11 -3.97
N ASP A 117 3.74 -13.21 -3.59
CA ASP A 117 2.60 -12.93 -4.45
C ASP A 117 2.16 -11.47 -4.29
N PRO A 118 2.00 -10.70 -5.38
CA PRO A 118 1.52 -9.34 -5.28
C PRO A 118 0.09 -9.28 -4.73
N ARG A 119 -0.29 -8.14 -4.16
CA ARG A 119 -1.65 -7.80 -3.69
C ARG A 119 -2.75 -7.94 -4.75
N TRP A 120 -2.36 -7.93 -6.01
CA TRP A 120 -3.26 -8.13 -7.14
C TRP A 120 -3.49 -9.62 -7.47
N SER A 121 -2.77 -10.53 -6.81
CA SER A 121 -2.93 -11.97 -6.96
C SER A 121 -4.16 -12.47 -6.21
N LEU A 122 -5.00 -13.25 -6.89
CA LEU A 122 -6.13 -13.95 -6.27
C LEU A 122 -5.70 -15.05 -5.28
N GLN A 123 -4.42 -15.43 -5.29
CA GLN A 123 -3.85 -16.50 -4.48
C GLN A 123 -2.81 -15.95 -3.50
N ARG A 124 -2.84 -14.64 -3.18
CA ARG A 124 -1.86 -14.02 -2.29
C ARG A 124 -1.79 -14.76 -0.96
N THR A 125 -0.60 -15.21 -0.64
CA THR A 125 -0.28 -15.81 0.66
C THR A 125 0.18 -14.73 1.63
N PHE A 126 -0.11 -14.91 2.92
CA PHE A 126 0.35 -14.02 3.98
C PHE A 126 1.29 -14.80 4.91
N PRO A 127 2.60 -14.79 4.64
CA PRO A 127 3.57 -15.41 5.52
C PRO A 127 3.67 -14.66 6.85
N GLU A 128 4.38 -15.27 7.80
CA GLU A 128 4.84 -14.57 8.99
C GLU A 128 5.88 -13.50 8.61
N LEU A 129 5.78 -12.31 9.19
CA LEU A 129 6.46 -11.11 8.69
C LEU A 129 7.82 -10.82 9.32
N SER A 130 8.35 -11.62 10.25
CA SER A 130 9.61 -11.31 10.93
C SER A 130 10.79 -11.11 9.95
N ALA A 131 10.79 -11.82 8.80
CA ALA A 131 11.79 -11.63 7.75
C ALA A 131 11.63 -10.31 6.97
N HIS A 132 10.40 -9.83 6.81
CA HIS A 132 10.09 -8.51 6.26
C HIS A 132 10.49 -7.41 7.26
N ASP A 133 10.09 -7.56 8.51
CA ASP A 133 10.30 -6.61 9.61
C ASP A 133 11.79 -6.34 9.85
N ALA A 134 12.64 -7.36 9.73
CA ALA A 134 14.09 -7.24 9.86
C ALA A 134 14.72 -6.32 8.80
N LYS A 135 14.01 -6.06 7.69
CA LYS A 135 14.42 -5.21 6.56
C LYS A 135 13.86 -3.78 6.64
N ALA A 136 13.08 -3.48 7.68
CA ALA A 136 12.33 -2.24 7.81
C ALA A 136 12.59 -1.53 9.16
N LEU A 137 11.95 -0.38 9.38
CA LEU A 137 11.81 0.26 10.68
C LEU A 137 10.49 -0.21 11.31
N THR A 138 10.52 -0.72 12.54
CA THR A 138 9.32 -1.24 13.22
C THR A 138 9.04 -0.54 14.53
N TYR A 139 7.75 -0.28 14.79
CA TYR A 139 7.25 0.43 15.95
C TYR A 139 6.10 -0.37 16.55
N THR A 140 6.27 -0.90 17.77
CA THR A 140 5.34 -1.92 18.30
C THR A 140 4.78 -1.49 19.65
N THR A 141 3.48 -1.56 19.91
CA THR A 141 2.94 -1.26 21.25
C THR A 141 3.51 -2.18 22.33
N PRO A 142 3.42 -1.80 23.62
CA PRO A 142 3.34 -2.78 24.70
C PRO A 142 2.21 -3.80 24.44
N PRO A 143 2.20 -4.97 25.11
CA PRO A 143 1.05 -5.86 25.05
C PRO A 143 -0.23 -5.11 25.41
N LEU A 144 -1.28 -5.28 24.62
CA LEU A 144 -2.56 -4.64 24.85
C LEU A 144 -3.17 -5.20 26.15
N THR A 145 -3.63 -4.32 27.03
CA THR A 145 -4.25 -4.71 28.31
C THR A 145 -5.69 -5.22 28.13
N ALA A 146 -6.33 -4.89 27.01
CA ALA A 146 -7.64 -5.35 26.59
C ALA A 146 -7.65 -5.50 25.06
N ALA A 147 -8.65 -6.20 24.52
CA ALA A 147 -8.81 -6.28 23.07
C ALA A 147 -9.11 -4.90 22.47
N VAL A 148 -8.57 -4.63 21.28
CA VAL A 148 -8.77 -3.37 20.56
C VAL A 148 -9.30 -3.69 19.17
N GLU A 149 -10.50 -3.21 18.86
CA GLU A 149 -11.07 -3.30 17.52
C GLU A 149 -10.66 -2.09 16.69
N VAL A 150 -10.07 -2.33 15.53
CA VAL A 150 -9.73 -1.32 14.51
C VAL A 150 -10.57 -1.62 13.27
N THR A 151 -11.57 -0.78 13.03
CA THR A 151 -12.53 -0.95 11.92
C THR A 151 -12.67 0.36 11.15
N GLY A 152 -12.16 0.38 9.92
CA GLY A 152 -12.14 1.54 9.03
C GLY A 152 -10.79 1.71 8.32
N TYR A 153 -10.46 2.95 7.96
CA TYR A 153 -9.20 3.33 7.30
C TYR A 153 -8.23 3.94 8.32
N PRO A 154 -7.12 3.27 8.66
CA PRO A 154 -6.03 3.92 9.38
C PRO A 154 -5.44 5.06 8.55
N VAL A 155 -5.10 6.18 9.17
CA VAL A 155 -4.47 7.32 8.49
C VAL A 155 -3.08 7.55 9.06
N VAL A 156 -2.08 7.55 8.19
CA VAL A 156 -0.68 7.68 8.56
C VAL A 156 -0.25 9.13 8.41
N HIS A 157 0.48 9.64 9.40
CA HIS A 157 1.22 10.90 9.37
C HIS A 157 2.69 10.61 9.64
N LEU A 158 3.53 10.65 8.60
CA LEU A 158 4.96 10.39 8.71
C LEU A 158 5.77 11.62 8.32
N TRP A 159 6.56 12.12 9.25
CA TRP A 159 7.66 13.01 8.94
C TRP A 159 8.85 12.18 8.49
N VAL A 160 9.26 12.36 7.23
CA VAL A 160 10.37 11.60 6.64
C VAL A 160 11.35 12.50 5.90
N SER A 161 12.59 12.03 5.78
CA SER A 161 13.54 12.54 4.79
C SER A 161 14.23 11.37 4.08
N SER A 162 14.76 11.64 2.89
CA SER A 162 15.56 10.68 2.12
C SER A 162 16.93 11.27 1.82
N SER A 163 17.96 10.43 1.69
CA SER A 163 19.24 10.85 1.10
C SER A 163 19.18 10.97 -0.44
N ALA A 164 18.06 10.60 -1.06
CA ALA A 164 17.78 10.74 -2.48
C ALA A 164 16.70 11.82 -2.73
N PRO A 165 16.59 12.35 -3.97
CA PRO A 165 15.58 13.35 -4.33
C PRO A 165 14.15 12.80 -4.39
N ASP A 166 13.94 11.51 -4.11
CA ASP A 166 12.61 10.92 -3.94
C ASP A 166 12.71 9.66 -3.06
N ALA A 167 11.58 9.17 -2.57
CA ALA A 167 11.46 7.92 -1.84
C ALA A 167 10.06 7.33 -2.03
N ASP A 168 10.00 6.04 -2.33
CA ASP A 168 8.79 5.26 -2.10
C ASP A 168 8.72 4.92 -0.62
N VAL A 169 7.55 5.09 0.01
CA VAL A 169 7.34 4.77 1.42
C VAL A 169 6.14 3.84 1.51
N PHE A 170 6.37 2.68 2.11
CA PHE A 170 5.36 1.66 2.40
C PHE A 170 5.19 1.57 3.90
N VAL A 171 3.93 1.49 4.34
CA VAL A 171 3.57 1.37 5.75
C VAL A 171 2.64 0.18 5.91
N TYR A 172 3.00 -0.72 6.82
CA TYR A 172 2.21 -1.89 7.16
C TYR A 172 1.70 -1.77 8.59
N LEU A 173 0.42 -2.10 8.77
CA LEU A 173 -0.16 -2.39 10.06
C LEU A 173 -0.11 -3.91 10.26
N GLU A 174 0.35 -4.32 11.43
CA GLU A 174 0.63 -5.71 11.75
C GLU A 174 0.14 -6.05 13.16
N GLU A 175 -0.27 -7.31 13.35
CA GLU A 175 -0.52 -7.88 14.67
C GLU A 175 0.67 -8.74 15.08
N VAL A 176 1.22 -8.48 16.27
CA VAL A 176 2.25 -9.33 16.88
C VAL A 176 1.64 -10.12 18.03
N ASP A 177 1.64 -11.45 17.91
CA ASP A 177 1.07 -12.31 18.95
C ASP A 177 1.97 -12.41 20.19
N ALA A 178 1.47 -13.08 21.24
CA ALA A 178 2.19 -13.23 22.51
C ALA A 178 3.54 -13.98 22.38
N LYS A 179 3.75 -14.73 21.30
CA LYS A 179 5.02 -15.43 21.01
C LYS A 179 5.98 -14.56 20.17
N GLY A 180 5.53 -13.39 19.72
CA GLY A 180 6.32 -12.47 18.91
C GLY A 180 6.15 -12.66 17.40
N SER A 181 5.24 -13.53 16.94
CA SER A 181 4.97 -13.74 15.51
C SER A 181 4.19 -12.54 14.96
N SER A 182 4.72 -11.90 13.91
CA SER A 182 4.10 -10.78 13.21
C SER A 182 3.24 -11.27 12.04
N ARG A 183 2.04 -10.72 11.92
CA ARG A 183 1.07 -11.04 10.88
C ARG A 183 0.56 -9.76 10.22
N TYR A 184 0.44 -9.82 8.91
CA TYR A 184 -0.14 -8.75 8.09
C TYR A 184 -1.58 -8.41 8.52
N VAL A 185 -1.90 -7.12 8.64
CA VAL A 185 -3.27 -6.61 8.81
C VAL A 185 -3.69 -5.79 7.59
N THR A 186 -2.98 -4.70 7.32
CA THR A 186 -3.24 -3.83 6.16
C THR A 186 -2.00 -3.04 5.78
N GLU A 187 -2.02 -2.38 4.62
CA GLU A 187 -0.89 -1.63 4.07
C GLU A 187 -1.34 -0.34 3.39
N GLY A 188 -0.40 0.55 3.16
CA GLY A 188 -0.56 1.78 2.42
C GLY A 188 0.80 2.25 1.91
N MET A 189 0.79 3.05 0.87
CA MET A 189 2.00 3.46 0.18
C MET A 189 1.86 4.83 -0.44
N LEU A 190 2.94 5.60 -0.41
CA LEU A 190 3.01 6.90 -1.05
C LEU A 190 4.45 7.15 -1.53
N ARG A 191 4.57 7.63 -2.77
CA ARG A 191 5.82 8.23 -3.24
C ARG A 191 5.92 9.64 -2.70
N ALA A 192 7.02 9.96 -2.04
CA ALA A 192 7.17 11.21 -1.30
C ALA A 192 7.06 12.46 -2.19
N SER A 193 7.45 12.37 -3.47
CA SER A 193 7.24 13.45 -4.44
C SER A 193 5.77 13.68 -4.82
N ASP A 194 4.90 12.70 -4.62
CA ASP A 194 3.45 12.75 -4.90
C ASP A 194 2.62 13.13 -3.63
N ARG A 195 3.26 13.66 -2.58
CA ARG A 195 2.65 13.93 -1.27
C ARG A 195 1.60 15.03 -1.21
N ALA A 196 1.51 15.88 -2.23
CA ALA A 196 0.58 17.00 -2.22
C ALA A 196 -0.87 16.48 -2.14
N THR A 197 -1.66 17.08 -1.24
CA THR A 197 -3.08 16.80 -1.09
C THR A 197 -3.91 17.87 -1.79
N ALA A 198 -5.13 17.50 -2.18
CA ALA A 198 -6.08 18.40 -2.82
C ALA A 198 -7.50 18.15 -2.29
N ASP A 199 -8.41 19.09 -2.56
CA ASP A 199 -9.84 18.86 -2.42
C ASP A 199 -10.35 18.16 -3.69
N PRO A 200 -10.94 16.95 -3.58
CA PRO A 200 -11.48 16.23 -4.73
C PRO A 200 -12.82 16.77 -5.24
N GLY A 201 -13.50 17.64 -4.47
CA GLY A 201 -14.85 18.11 -4.80
C GLY A 201 -15.97 17.09 -4.55
N TYR A 202 -15.66 16.00 -3.84
CA TYR A 202 -16.61 14.99 -3.38
C TYR A 202 -16.19 14.46 -2.00
N ASP A 203 -17.10 13.78 -1.29
CA ASP A 203 -16.83 13.25 0.04
C ASP A 203 -15.84 12.06 -0.02
N THR A 204 -14.68 12.19 0.62
CA THR A 204 -13.68 11.14 0.78
C THR A 204 -13.80 10.37 2.09
N ALA A 205 -14.90 10.54 2.83
CA ALA A 205 -15.03 10.12 4.21
C ALA A 205 -13.95 10.72 5.14
N GLY A 206 -13.45 11.92 4.77
CA GLY A 206 -12.40 12.62 5.50
C GLY A 206 -10.99 12.03 5.32
N LEU A 207 -10.78 11.18 4.30
CA LEU A 207 -9.48 10.62 3.96
C LEU A 207 -8.64 11.59 3.11
N PRO A 208 -7.30 11.53 3.20
CA PRO A 208 -6.41 12.32 2.36
C PRO A 208 -6.63 11.99 0.89
N TYR A 209 -6.61 13.02 0.03
CA TYR A 209 -6.76 12.86 -1.41
C TYR A 209 -5.53 13.40 -2.13
N HIS A 210 -4.90 12.53 -2.91
CA HIS A 210 -3.77 12.86 -3.77
C HIS A 210 -4.23 12.87 -5.23
N ARG A 211 -4.23 14.05 -5.85
CA ARG A 211 -4.68 14.21 -7.24
C ARG A 211 -3.73 13.55 -8.25
N GLY A 212 -2.43 13.45 -7.92
CA GLY A 212 -1.44 12.71 -8.71
C GLY A 212 -1.10 13.33 -10.07
N THR A 213 -1.27 14.65 -10.25
CA THR A 213 -0.88 15.31 -11.51
C THR A 213 0.58 15.69 -11.52
N LYS A 214 1.14 15.95 -12.70
CA LYS A 214 2.52 16.48 -12.82
C LYS A 214 2.73 17.78 -12.04
N ALA A 215 1.70 18.63 -11.91
CA ALA A 215 1.78 19.89 -11.18
C ALA A 215 1.84 19.68 -9.65
N ASP A 216 1.39 18.53 -9.16
CA ASP A 216 1.42 18.17 -7.73
C ASP A 216 2.79 17.63 -7.29
N ARG A 217 3.66 17.31 -8.26
CA ARG A 217 4.96 16.72 -7.97
C ARG A 217 5.90 17.73 -7.33
N ALA A 218 6.45 17.34 -6.19
CA ALA A 218 7.44 18.10 -5.47
C ALA A 218 8.59 17.18 -5.02
N ASP A 219 9.69 17.16 -5.76
CA ASP A 219 10.86 16.36 -5.39
C ASP A 219 11.36 16.67 -3.97
N LEU A 220 11.97 15.68 -3.33
CA LEU A 220 12.61 15.86 -2.03
C LEU A 220 13.92 16.62 -2.21
N THR A 221 14.19 17.52 -1.27
CA THR A 221 15.56 17.98 -1.04
C THR A 221 16.23 16.98 -0.11
N PRO A 222 17.37 16.35 -0.48
CA PRO A 222 18.01 15.34 0.36
C PRO A 222 18.26 15.82 1.80
N GLY A 223 17.85 15.00 2.76
CA GLY A 223 17.96 15.30 4.21
C GLY A 223 16.99 16.35 4.75
N GLN A 224 16.14 16.96 3.91
CA GLN A 224 15.09 17.87 4.38
C GLN A 224 13.81 17.08 4.71
N PRO A 225 13.27 17.20 5.94
CA PRO A 225 12.04 16.51 6.32
C PRO A 225 10.83 17.06 5.56
N VAL A 226 9.93 16.16 5.17
CA VAL A 226 8.58 16.47 4.68
C VAL A 226 7.57 15.60 5.42
N GLU A 227 6.32 16.06 5.52
CA GLU A 227 5.23 15.24 6.04
C GLU A 227 4.55 14.48 4.88
N LEU A 228 4.34 13.19 5.09
CA LEU A 228 3.51 12.31 4.27
C LEU A 228 2.23 12.01 5.04
N VAL A 229 1.09 12.28 4.42
CA VAL A 229 -0.23 11.99 4.99
C VAL A 229 -1.02 11.15 4.00
N PHE A 230 -1.28 9.89 4.31
CA PHE A 230 -2.01 8.94 3.46
C PHE A 230 -2.72 7.88 4.29
N ASP A 231 -3.81 7.32 3.77
CA ASP A 231 -4.53 6.22 4.40
C ASP A 231 -3.91 4.86 4.06
N LEU A 232 -4.10 3.90 4.98
CA LEU A 232 -3.94 2.48 4.70
C LEU A 232 -5.26 1.93 4.13
N TYR A 233 -5.20 0.81 3.41
CA TYR A 233 -6.40 0.09 3.00
C TYR A 233 -7.29 -0.23 4.21
N PRO A 234 -8.62 -0.29 4.03
CA PRO A 234 -9.54 -0.48 5.14
C PRO A 234 -9.33 -1.85 5.78
N THR A 235 -9.51 -1.89 7.09
CA THR A 235 -9.45 -3.12 7.88
C THR A 235 -10.61 -3.21 8.87
N SER A 236 -10.91 -4.42 9.32
CA SER A 236 -11.81 -4.73 10.43
C SER A 236 -11.14 -5.83 11.24
N THR A 237 -10.26 -5.42 12.17
CA THR A 237 -9.40 -6.35 12.93
C THR A 237 -9.57 -6.14 14.42
N LEU A 238 -9.82 -7.24 15.12
CA LEU A 238 -9.80 -7.28 16.58
C LEU A 238 -8.42 -7.76 17.04
N PHE A 239 -7.60 -6.85 17.55
CA PHE A 239 -6.34 -7.18 18.18
C PHE A 239 -6.61 -7.72 19.59
N ALA A 240 -6.18 -8.94 19.88
CA ALA A 240 -6.48 -9.58 21.16
C ALA A 240 -5.72 -8.95 22.35
N ALA A 241 -6.25 -9.09 23.56
CA ALA A 241 -5.51 -8.77 24.78
C ALA A 241 -4.22 -9.61 24.85
N GLY A 242 -3.11 -8.99 25.25
CA GLY A 242 -1.77 -9.59 25.26
C GLY A 242 -1.05 -9.56 23.91
N HIS A 243 -1.75 -9.30 22.80
CA HIS A 243 -1.12 -9.06 21.50
C HIS A 243 -0.61 -7.61 21.41
N ARG A 244 0.06 -7.26 20.32
CA ARG A 244 0.58 -5.91 20.09
C ARG A 244 0.19 -5.43 18.69
N ILE A 245 0.08 -4.12 18.56
CA ILE A 245 -0.07 -3.46 17.26
C ILE A 245 1.32 -3.01 16.82
N ARG A 246 1.73 -3.40 15.61
CA ARG A 246 2.99 -2.97 15.00
C ARG A 246 2.72 -2.14 13.76
N VAL A 247 3.54 -1.10 13.60
CA VAL A 247 3.66 -0.31 12.36
C VAL A 247 5.06 -0.53 11.82
N THR A 248 5.14 -0.95 10.56
CA THR A 248 6.39 -1.20 9.85
C THR A 248 6.51 -0.21 8.70
N VAL A 249 7.66 0.47 8.59
CA VAL A 249 7.96 1.47 7.56
C VAL A 249 9.16 1.01 6.74
N THR A 250 9.01 0.92 5.42
CA THR A 250 10.08 0.53 4.50
C THR A 250 10.08 1.36 3.22
N GLY A 251 11.21 1.37 2.52
CA GLY A 251 11.39 2.10 1.27
C GLY A 251 11.16 1.28 0.00
N ALA A 252 10.78 0.00 0.13
CA ALA A 252 10.55 -0.89 -1.00
C ALA A 252 9.54 -2.00 -0.66
N ASP A 253 8.81 -2.42 -1.69
CA ASP A 253 8.04 -3.66 -1.70
C ASP A 253 8.21 -4.33 -3.08
N LYS A 254 9.12 -5.30 -3.14
CA LYS A 254 9.58 -5.94 -4.37
C LYS A 254 8.46 -6.63 -5.16
N ALA A 255 7.50 -7.23 -4.46
CA ALA A 255 6.40 -7.93 -5.11
C ALA A 255 5.33 -6.95 -5.62
N ASN A 256 5.12 -5.82 -4.93
CA ASN A 256 4.00 -4.92 -5.20
C ASN A 256 4.34 -3.65 -5.99
N ALA A 257 5.62 -3.26 -6.07
CA ALA A 257 6.01 -2.00 -6.65
C ALA A 257 7.34 -2.06 -7.43
N VAL A 258 7.38 -1.34 -8.54
CA VAL A 258 8.62 -1.08 -9.30
C VAL A 258 9.32 0.13 -8.68
N THR A 259 9.97 -0.10 -7.54
CA THR A 259 10.74 0.93 -6.81
C THR A 259 12.04 1.22 -7.59
N PRO A 260 12.33 2.48 -7.97
CA PRO A 260 13.58 2.81 -8.65
C PRO A 260 14.81 2.52 -7.76
N GLU A 261 15.63 1.56 -8.18
CA GLU A 261 16.85 1.22 -7.47
C GLU A 261 17.95 2.27 -7.68
N ARG A 262 18.68 2.60 -6.59
CA ARG A 262 19.81 3.52 -6.59
C ARG A 262 21.02 2.85 -5.97
N ASN A 263 22.22 3.24 -6.43
CA ASN A 263 23.48 2.79 -5.87
C ASN A 263 24.36 4.00 -5.48
N PRO A 264 24.67 4.21 -4.18
CA PRO A 264 24.22 3.40 -3.05
C PRO A 264 22.69 3.51 -2.82
N PRO A 265 22.05 2.48 -2.20
CA PRO A 265 20.66 2.59 -1.79
C PRO A 265 20.44 3.79 -0.86
N PRO A 266 19.31 4.50 -0.97
CA PRO A 266 19.08 5.69 -0.17
C PRO A 266 18.83 5.34 1.29
N LYS A 267 19.11 6.30 2.17
CA LYS A 267 18.72 6.27 3.57
C LYS A 267 17.35 6.90 3.70
N LEU A 268 16.41 6.18 4.29
CA LEU A 268 15.10 6.68 4.72
C LEU A 268 15.17 7.00 6.20
N THR A 269 14.78 8.22 6.57
CA THR A 269 14.75 8.69 7.96
C THR A 269 13.31 8.98 8.36
N VAL A 270 12.88 8.49 9.53
CA VAL A 270 11.57 8.79 10.13
C VAL A 270 11.77 9.64 11.38
N TYR A 271 11.09 10.78 11.46
CA TYR A 271 11.20 11.74 12.56
C TYR A 271 10.10 11.54 13.59
N ARG A 272 10.45 11.76 14.86
CA ARG A 272 9.63 11.40 16.03
C ARG A 272 9.75 12.42 17.17
N GLU A 273 10.40 13.56 16.95
CA GLU A 273 10.48 14.63 17.95
C GLU A 273 9.18 15.45 18.02
N ALA A 274 9.01 16.24 19.09
CA ALA A 274 7.78 17.00 19.33
C ALA A 274 7.34 17.93 18.19
N GLY A 275 8.28 18.49 17.41
CA GLY A 275 7.97 19.34 16.26
C GLY A 275 7.69 18.58 14.95
N ARG A 276 7.99 17.27 14.90
CA ARG A 276 7.85 16.38 13.74
C ARG A 276 7.45 14.99 14.23
N ALA A 277 6.35 14.92 14.97
CA ALA A 277 5.92 13.69 15.60
C ALA A 277 5.16 12.84 14.60
N SER A 278 5.79 11.77 14.09
CA SER A 278 5.10 10.80 13.25
C SER A 278 4.13 9.93 14.07
N TYR A 279 2.94 9.68 13.53
CA TYR A 279 1.89 8.88 14.15
C TYR A 279 0.99 8.18 13.13
N ILE A 280 0.21 7.22 13.58
CA ILE A 280 -0.90 6.63 12.83
C ILE A 280 -2.20 6.89 13.60
N GLU A 281 -3.25 7.34 12.92
CA GLU A 281 -4.60 7.39 13.45
C GLU A 281 -5.26 6.02 13.22
N LEU A 282 -5.71 5.38 14.29
CA LEU A 282 -6.44 4.13 14.21
C LEU A 282 -7.95 4.39 14.42
N PRO A 283 -8.82 3.89 13.52
CA PRO A 283 -10.27 3.95 13.69
C PRO A 283 -10.72 2.93 14.74
N VAL A 284 -10.48 3.24 16.02
CA VAL A 284 -10.79 2.35 17.13
C VAL A 284 -12.29 2.39 17.42
N ILE A 285 -12.93 1.22 17.43
CA ILE A 285 -14.31 1.08 17.87
C ILE A 285 -14.31 0.98 19.41
N PRO A 286 -15.02 1.87 20.13
CA PRO A 286 -15.15 1.74 21.58
C PRO A 286 -15.75 0.38 21.93
N GLY A 287 -15.10 -0.34 22.85
CA GLY A 287 -15.67 -1.59 23.38
C GLY A 287 -17.03 -1.32 24.02
N GLY A 288 -18.03 -2.15 23.67
CA GLY A 288 -19.33 -2.17 24.33
C GLY A 288 -19.28 -2.76 25.73
#